data_AF-A0A257QJE2-F1
#
_entry.id   AF-A0A257QJE2-F1
#
_cell.length_a   1.000
_cell.length_b   1.000
_cell.length_c   1.000
_cell.angle_alpha   90.00
_cell.angle_beta   90.00
_cell.angle_gamma   90.00
#
_symmetry.space_group_name_H-M   'P 1'
#
loop_
_entity.id
_entity.type
_entity.pdbx_description
1 polymer ?
#
loop_
_entity_poly.entity_id
_entity_poly.type
_entity_poly.pdbx_seq_one_letter_code
_entity_poly.pdbx_strand_id
1 'polypeptide(L)'
;ILQGGSDQGAITLYPGTLNVAALNGSIDVNSSSGNQMVLFPSQYGNLSLLAGTDINFAGRFFMSDATPAPLQPTSPVSSYSSAETNIENGHVSNAATTSLHTWDSIPVVIAAGGNINGDNSSPSNPDITLPKSARIQAGQDIVNLSASIQNLTATDTTSFIAGRDILYTPYPGSPSSPTIGVTIYGPGQVLMQAGRNVDLGQSEGILTDGNLVNPYLPAGGASITVLAGVGSGGMDAQPFIGKYIDPASGNGKYTQDLSSYISNNVDPSTSAGKDNLPYLVSYLFDPSTTTGQADSSALAAFAQQNGASANLTAAEYFTYFKTLPTATQSSFAYSFFQSQPTQVQAAYAASAPMQTNLPDLISFVNSHGGNASTGTDAYSYFQGMPASLQNQFVDQVFFNVLRTSGRSGSTSGIYGAGYDAISTLFPGKYQGNLSLYYSQ
;
A
#
# COMPACT_ATOMS: atom_id res chain seq x y z
N ILE A 1 11.08 9.16 -30.96
CA ILE A 1 12.06 8.05 -31.02
C ILE A 1 13.29 8.49 -30.25
N LEU A 2 13.61 7.80 -29.15
CA LEU A 2 14.90 7.87 -28.48
C LEU A 2 15.72 6.68 -29.00
N GLN A 3 16.94 6.93 -29.48
CA GLN A 3 17.80 5.90 -30.06
C GLN A 3 19.15 5.89 -29.33
N GLY A 4 19.56 4.74 -28.82
CA GLY A 4 20.97 4.46 -28.55
C GLY A 4 21.67 4.25 -29.90
N GLY A 5 22.77 4.96 -30.17
CA GLY A 5 23.48 4.88 -31.45
C GLY A 5 24.19 3.53 -31.64
N SER A 6 24.45 3.15 -32.89
CA SER A 6 25.10 1.87 -33.27
C SER A 6 26.63 1.93 -33.31
N ASP A 7 27.22 3.12 -33.18
CA ASP A 7 28.67 3.29 -33.15
C ASP A 7 29.18 3.13 -31.72
N GLN A 8 30.31 2.43 -31.52
CA GLN A 8 31.01 2.30 -30.22
C GLN A 8 31.50 3.66 -29.62
N GLY A 9 31.09 4.80 -30.18
CA GLY A 9 31.31 6.14 -29.66
C GLY A 9 30.13 7.10 -29.87
N ALA A 10 28.95 6.59 -30.27
CA ALA A 10 27.73 7.41 -30.32
C ALA A 10 27.14 7.51 -28.91
N ILE A 11 27.05 8.75 -28.41
CA ILE A 11 26.65 9.12 -27.06
C ILE A 11 25.29 8.49 -26.69
N THR A 12 25.33 7.35 -25.99
CA THR A 12 24.24 6.69 -25.25
C THR A 12 23.94 7.37 -23.90
N LEU A 13 24.75 8.39 -23.58
CA LEU A 13 24.71 9.14 -22.34
C LEU A 13 23.87 10.42 -22.50
N TYR A 14 22.79 10.49 -21.74
CA TYR A 14 21.89 11.63 -21.69
C TYR A 14 22.19 12.52 -20.48
N PRO A 15 21.76 13.79 -20.47
CA PRO A 15 21.86 14.64 -19.29
C PRO A 15 21.19 13.99 -18.07
N GLY A 16 21.68 14.30 -16.86
CA GLY A 16 21.12 13.72 -15.64
C GLY A 16 19.65 14.07 -15.37
N THR A 17 19.09 15.04 -16.09
CA THR A 17 17.64 15.26 -16.18
C THR A 17 17.17 15.18 -17.62
N LEU A 18 16.18 14.34 -17.88
CA LEU A 18 15.59 14.17 -19.21
C LEU A 18 14.06 14.27 -19.12
N ASN A 19 13.48 15.18 -19.91
CA ASN A 19 12.04 15.32 -20.07
C ASN A 19 11.67 15.10 -21.54
N VAL A 20 10.80 14.14 -21.80
CA VAL A 20 10.33 13.79 -23.14
C VAL A 20 8.81 13.79 -23.13
N ALA A 21 8.22 14.58 -24.03
CA ALA A 21 6.78 14.66 -24.19
C ALA A 21 6.38 14.43 -25.65
N ALA A 22 5.44 13.52 -25.87
CA ALA A 22 4.77 13.25 -27.13
C ALA A 22 3.26 13.36 -26.91
N LEU A 23 2.74 14.56 -26.72
CA LEU A 23 1.38 14.80 -26.22
C LEU A 23 0.25 14.16 -27.07
N ASN A 24 0.49 13.95 -28.37
CA ASN A 24 -0.45 13.31 -29.30
C ASN A 24 0.13 12.04 -29.96
N GLY A 25 1.22 11.50 -29.42
CA GLY A 25 1.93 10.38 -30.04
C GLY A 25 2.64 9.49 -29.04
N SER A 26 3.38 8.53 -29.59
CA SER A 26 4.08 7.52 -28.80
C SER A 26 5.54 7.90 -28.56
N ILE A 27 6.11 7.35 -27.49
CA ILE A 27 7.55 7.39 -27.23
C ILE A 27 8.10 5.98 -27.42
N ASP A 28 8.93 5.80 -28.44
CA ASP A 28 9.71 4.57 -28.62
C ASP A 28 11.10 4.75 -28.02
N VAL A 29 11.40 3.92 -27.03
CA VAL A 29 12.71 3.75 -26.39
C VAL A 29 13.41 2.59 -27.09
N ASN A 30 14.26 2.90 -28.06
CA ASN A 30 14.93 1.90 -28.87
C ASN A 30 16.43 1.81 -28.51
N SER A 31 16.91 0.57 -28.37
CA SER A 31 18.33 0.24 -28.33
C SER A 31 18.71 -0.47 -29.63
N SER A 32 19.62 0.09 -30.42
CA SER A 32 20.30 -0.72 -31.43
C SER A 32 21.43 -1.51 -30.76
N SER A 33 21.53 -2.81 -31.03
CA SER A 33 22.73 -3.60 -30.76
C SER A 33 23.16 -3.76 -29.29
N GLY A 34 22.22 -3.73 -28.33
CA GLY A 34 22.54 -3.89 -26.89
C GLY A 34 22.98 -2.61 -26.18
N ASN A 35 22.93 -1.46 -26.86
CA ASN A 35 23.30 -0.16 -26.28
C ASN A 35 22.20 0.41 -25.38
N GLN A 36 22.53 0.70 -24.13
CA GLN A 36 21.60 1.20 -23.13
C GLN A 36 21.45 2.72 -23.25
N MET A 37 20.28 3.28 -22.94
CA MET A 37 20.16 4.72 -22.75
C MET A 37 20.41 5.03 -21.28
N VAL A 38 21.44 5.84 -20.99
CA VAL A 38 21.89 6.07 -19.61
C VAL A 38 21.82 7.56 -19.30
N LEU A 39 21.12 7.96 -18.23
CA LEU A 39 21.21 9.33 -17.71
C LEU A 39 22.50 9.47 -16.90
N PHE A 40 23.24 10.55 -17.14
CA PHE A 40 24.43 10.89 -16.37
C PHE A 40 24.08 11.10 -14.89
N PRO A 41 24.93 10.66 -13.94
CA PRO A 41 24.57 10.78 -12.53
C PRO A 41 24.42 12.23 -12.10
N SER A 42 23.35 12.50 -11.35
CA SER A 42 23.06 13.81 -10.80
C SER A 42 22.28 13.68 -9.50
N GLN A 43 22.69 14.40 -8.45
CA GLN A 43 22.00 14.40 -7.15
C GLN A 43 20.51 14.75 -7.24
N TYR A 44 20.14 15.58 -8.21
CA TYR A 44 18.77 16.02 -8.46
C TYR A 44 18.31 15.61 -9.87
N GLY A 45 18.92 14.55 -10.42
CA GLY A 45 18.54 14.03 -11.71
C GLY A 45 17.09 13.60 -11.74
N ASN A 46 16.45 13.67 -12.90
CA ASN A 46 15.08 13.19 -13.02
C ASN A 46 14.74 12.70 -14.43
N LEU A 47 13.73 11.84 -14.50
CA LEU A 47 13.18 11.34 -15.75
C LEU A 47 11.68 11.64 -15.82
N SER A 48 11.25 12.23 -16.94
CA SER A 48 9.84 12.35 -17.30
C SER A 48 9.62 11.87 -18.73
N LEU A 49 8.80 10.82 -18.90
CA LEU A 49 8.32 10.33 -20.18
C LEU A 49 6.81 10.48 -20.24
N LEU A 50 6.29 11.35 -21.10
CA LEU A 50 4.86 11.67 -21.21
C LEU A 50 4.37 11.44 -22.63
N ALA A 51 3.65 10.34 -22.88
CA ALA A 51 3.08 10.01 -24.18
C ALA A 51 1.55 10.17 -24.18
N GLY A 52 1.02 10.73 -25.28
CA GLY A 52 -0.43 10.79 -25.51
C GLY A 52 -1.02 9.44 -25.90
N THR A 53 -0.21 8.60 -26.56
CA THR A 53 -0.54 7.22 -26.89
C THR A 53 0.36 6.29 -26.09
N ASP A 54 1.26 5.54 -26.72
CA ASP A 54 1.98 4.46 -26.06
C ASP A 54 3.42 4.84 -25.69
N ILE A 55 3.98 4.16 -24.70
CA ILE A 55 5.43 4.10 -24.49
C ILE A 55 5.88 2.68 -24.78
N ASN A 56 6.80 2.51 -25.72
CA ASN A 56 7.33 1.22 -26.13
C ASN A 56 8.81 1.13 -25.74
N PHE A 57 9.14 0.23 -24.82
CA PHE A 57 10.50 -0.16 -24.53
C PHE A 57 10.88 -1.32 -25.46
N ALA A 58 11.78 -1.04 -26.40
CA ALA A 58 12.48 -2.02 -27.24
C ALA A 58 14.00 -1.90 -26.99
N GLY A 59 14.35 -1.50 -25.78
CA GLY A 59 15.66 -1.10 -25.35
C GLY A 59 15.61 -0.68 -23.89
N ARG A 60 16.77 -0.57 -23.26
CA ARG A 60 16.88 -0.36 -21.83
C ARG A 60 17.12 1.10 -21.48
N PHE A 61 16.54 1.54 -20.37
CA PHE A 61 16.70 2.87 -19.82
C PHE A 61 17.27 2.80 -18.41
N PHE A 62 18.41 3.45 -18.20
CA PHE A 62 19.11 3.51 -16.93
C PHE A 62 19.21 4.95 -16.47
N MET A 63 18.87 5.20 -15.22
CA MET A 63 19.23 6.42 -14.52
C MET A 63 20.36 6.08 -13.54
N SER A 64 21.54 6.64 -13.75
CA SER A 64 22.73 6.22 -13.01
C SER A 64 22.76 6.78 -11.57
N ASP A 65 23.01 5.91 -10.59
CA ASP A 65 23.35 6.26 -9.20
C ASP A 65 24.88 6.30 -8.96
N ALA A 66 25.69 6.28 -10.03
CA ALA A 66 27.15 6.27 -9.88
C ALA A 66 27.64 7.58 -9.25
N THR A 67 28.62 7.51 -8.34
CA THR A 67 29.23 8.73 -7.82
C THR A 67 29.98 9.46 -8.93
N PRO A 68 29.83 10.79 -9.11
CA PRO A 68 30.51 11.52 -10.17
C PRO A 68 32.04 11.55 -10.05
N ALA A 69 32.58 11.44 -8.84
CA ALA A 69 34.02 11.54 -8.57
C ALA A 69 34.88 10.47 -9.29
N PRO A 70 34.54 9.17 -9.27
CA PRO A 70 35.26 8.14 -10.04
C PRO A 70 35.03 8.21 -11.56
N LEU A 71 34.08 9.02 -12.05
CA LEU A 71 33.82 9.18 -13.49
C LEU A 71 34.75 10.17 -14.18
N GLN A 72 35.59 10.89 -13.42
CA GLN A 72 36.59 11.80 -13.97
C GLN A 72 37.91 11.05 -14.18
N PRO A 73 38.33 10.76 -15.44
CA PRO A 73 39.59 10.08 -15.68
C PRO A 73 40.76 10.97 -15.22
N THR A 74 41.62 10.45 -14.34
CA THR A 74 42.83 11.14 -13.86
C THR A 74 44.00 11.03 -14.85
N SER A 75 43.80 10.34 -15.98
CA SER A 75 44.75 10.19 -17.07
C SER A 75 43.98 9.95 -18.39
N PRO A 76 44.53 10.36 -19.55
CA PRO A 76 43.89 10.09 -20.83
C PRO A 76 43.58 8.60 -21.01
N VAL A 77 42.33 8.29 -21.36
CA VAL A 77 41.90 6.92 -21.65
C VAL A 77 41.84 6.70 -23.15
N SER A 78 42.30 5.53 -23.60
CA SER A 78 42.28 5.14 -25.02
C SER A 78 40.98 4.45 -25.45
N SER A 79 40.09 4.14 -24.49
CA SER A 79 38.76 3.57 -24.71
C SER A 79 37.74 4.21 -23.77
N TYR A 80 36.54 4.43 -24.27
CA TYR A 80 35.41 5.01 -23.53
C TYR A 80 34.66 3.95 -22.67
N SER A 81 34.85 2.66 -22.98
CA SER A 81 34.11 1.53 -22.37
C SER A 81 34.26 1.39 -20.85
N SER A 82 35.39 1.83 -20.27
CA SER A 82 35.63 1.77 -18.82
C SER A 82 34.87 2.85 -18.05
N ALA A 83 34.49 3.97 -18.68
CA ALA A 83 33.65 4.99 -18.05
C ALA A 83 32.16 4.58 -18.10
N GLU A 84 31.69 4.04 -19.22
CA GLU A 84 30.31 3.55 -19.40
C GLU A 84 29.96 2.45 -18.39
N THR A 85 30.84 1.45 -18.23
CA THR A 85 30.67 0.37 -17.24
C THR A 85 30.54 0.90 -15.81
N ASN A 86 31.20 2.02 -15.48
CA ASN A 86 31.13 2.62 -14.15
C ASN A 86 29.84 3.44 -13.93
N ILE A 87 29.29 4.03 -14.99
CA ILE A 87 28.01 4.74 -14.98
C ILE A 87 26.86 3.72 -14.87
N GLU A 88 26.93 2.59 -15.57
CA GLU A 88 25.90 1.55 -15.56
C GLU A 88 25.84 0.77 -14.23
N ASN A 89 27.00 0.39 -13.67
CA ASN A 89 27.07 -0.37 -12.41
C ASN A 89 26.71 0.43 -11.15
N GLY A 90 26.45 1.75 -11.28
CA GLY A 90 26.06 2.62 -10.17
C GLY A 90 24.80 2.17 -9.44
N HIS A 91 23.84 1.56 -10.14
CA HIS A 91 22.55 1.16 -9.57
C HIS A 91 22.62 0.00 -8.56
N VAL A 92 23.64 -0.88 -8.67
CA VAL A 92 23.62 -2.18 -7.97
C VAL A 92 24.95 -2.52 -7.29
N SER A 93 26.09 -1.99 -7.73
CA SER A 93 27.39 -2.58 -7.37
C SER A 93 28.58 -1.63 -7.25
N ASN A 94 28.42 -0.32 -7.43
CA ASN A 94 29.56 0.59 -7.26
C ASN A 94 29.57 1.30 -5.91
N ALA A 95 30.70 1.12 -5.22
CA ALA A 95 31.17 1.64 -3.93
C ALA A 95 31.05 3.16 -3.71
N ALA A 96 29.90 3.75 -3.97
CA ALA A 96 29.54 5.07 -3.49
C ALA A 96 29.33 4.99 -1.98
N THR A 97 29.98 5.83 -1.19
CA THR A 97 29.81 5.84 0.29
C THR A 97 28.42 6.34 0.74
N THR A 98 27.58 6.80 -0.19
CA THR A 98 26.22 7.33 -0.01
C THR A 98 25.46 7.25 -1.35
N SER A 99 24.17 6.92 -1.37
CA SER A 99 23.33 7.01 -2.60
C SER A 99 23.26 8.46 -3.10
N LEU A 100 23.43 8.69 -4.40
CA LEU A 100 23.49 10.05 -4.96
C LEU A 100 22.14 10.77 -4.82
N HIS A 101 21.05 10.01 -4.80
CA HIS A 101 19.69 10.52 -4.71
C HIS A 101 19.16 10.62 -3.28
N THR A 102 19.95 10.37 -2.23
CA THR A 102 19.49 10.28 -0.82
C THR A 102 18.49 11.37 -0.35
N TRP A 103 18.56 12.58 -0.91
CA TRP A 103 17.70 13.72 -0.54
C TRP A 103 16.68 14.12 -1.61
N ASP A 104 16.51 13.29 -2.63
CA ASP A 104 15.68 13.56 -3.80
C ASP A 104 14.38 12.74 -3.71
N SER A 105 13.34 13.39 -3.18
CA SER A 105 12.01 12.83 -2.98
C SER A 105 11.07 13.01 -4.18
N ILE A 106 11.55 13.61 -5.28
CA ILE A 106 10.72 13.83 -6.47
C ILE A 106 10.70 12.54 -7.29
N PRO A 107 9.59 11.80 -7.42
CA PRO A 107 9.62 10.55 -8.15
C PRO A 107 9.83 10.75 -9.65
N VAL A 108 10.42 9.75 -10.31
CA VAL A 108 10.43 9.62 -11.77
C VAL A 108 8.99 9.47 -12.27
N VAL A 109 8.67 10.04 -13.43
CA VAL A 109 7.33 9.96 -14.02
C VAL A 109 7.38 9.31 -15.41
N ILE A 110 6.67 8.22 -15.59
CA ILE A 110 6.49 7.54 -16.88
C ILE A 110 4.98 7.37 -17.09
N ALA A 111 4.40 8.15 -18.01
CA ALA A 111 2.97 8.20 -18.23
C ALA A 111 2.61 8.09 -19.71
N ALA A 112 1.65 7.21 -20.02
CA ALA A 112 1.12 6.98 -21.36
C ALA A 112 -0.40 7.09 -21.34
N GLY A 113 -1.01 7.79 -22.31
CA GLY A 113 -2.47 7.78 -22.49
C GLY A 113 -3.01 6.44 -23.02
N GLY A 114 -2.15 5.66 -23.67
CA GLY A 114 -2.38 4.29 -24.12
C GLY A 114 -1.67 3.28 -23.21
N ASN A 115 -0.86 2.42 -23.81
CA ASN A 115 -0.15 1.34 -23.14
C ASN A 115 1.29 1.73 -22.78
N ILE A 116 1.84 1.06 -21.76
CA ILE A 116 3.28 0.99 -21.54
C ILE A 116 3.72 -0.45 -21.81
N ASN A 117 4.52 -0.65 -22.84
CA ASN A 117 4.95 -1.97 -23.30
C ASN A 117 6.44 -2.15 -23.00
N GLY A 118 6.78 -3.16 -22.20
CA GLY A 118 8.13 -3.65 -21.95
C GLY A 118 8.63 -4.64 -23.00
N ASP A 119 9.93 -4.90 -23.01
CA ASP A 119 10.57 -5.83 -23.92
C ASP A 119 10.66 -7.24 -23.33
N ASN A 120 9.75 -8.12 -23.76
CA ASN A 120 9.84 -9.55 -23.43
C ASN A 120 10.70 -10.35 -24.43
N SER A 121 11.60 -9.71 -25.19
CA SER A 121 12.56 -10.39 -26.07
C SER A 121 13.95 -10.55 -25.44
N SER A 122 14.24 -9.84 -24.33
CA SER A 122 15.52 -9.91 -23.59
C SER A 122 15.28 -10.08 -22.09
N PRO A 123 14.85 -11.27 -21.62
CA PRO A 123 14.30 -11.43 -20.28
C PRO A 123 15.31 -11.25 -19.14
N SER A 124 16.61 -11.17 -19.43
CA SER A 124 17.67 -11.18 -18.40
C SER A 124 17.97 -9.84 -17.74
N ASN A 125 17.36 -8.74 -18.20
CA ASN A 125 17.61 -7.40 -17.64
C ASN A 125 16.32 -6.57 -17.62
N PRO A 126 16.18 -5.65 -16.65
CA PRO A 126 15.03 -4.75 -16.61
C PRO A 126 15.02 -3.77 -17.79
N ASP A 127 13.82 -3.40 -18.26
CA ASP A 127 13.61 -2.33 -19.23
C ASP A 127 14.00 -0.98 -18.63
N ILE A 128 13.68 -0.80 -17.34
CA ILE A 128 13.94 0.42 -16.59
C ILE A 128 14.71 0.14 -15.29
N THR A 129 15.75 0.95 -15.08
CA THR A 129 16.57 0.94 -13.88
C THR A 129 16.62 2.34 -13.30
N LEU A 130 16.03 2.52 -12.11
CA LEU A 130 15.81 3.83 -11.50
C LEU A 130 16.34 3.86 -10.05
N PRO A 131 17.16 4.85 -9.67
CA PRO A 131 17.81 4.91 -8.35
C PRO A 131 16.93 5.59 -7.29
N LYS A 132 15.66 5.79 -7.59
CA LYS A 132 14.68 6.53 -6.79
C LYS A 132 13.27 6.14 -7.21
N SER A 133 12.28 6.44 -6.37
CA SER A 133 10.89 6.02 -6.57
C SER A 133 10.30 6.52 -7.90
N ALA A 134 9.31 5.79 -8.41
CA ALA A 134 8.72 6.07 -9.72
C ALA A 134 7.18 6.01 -9.73
N ARG A 135 6.57 6.85 -10.56
CA ARG A 135 5.16 6.84 -10.91
C ARG A 135 5.00 6.40 -12.36
N ILE A 136 4.54 5.17 -12.56
CA ILE A 136 4.35 4.54 -13.86
C ILE A 136 2.84 4.39 -14.09
N GLN A 137 2.32 5.07 -15.11
CA GLN A 137 0.88 5.16 -15.36
C GLN A 137 0.53 4.95 -16.84
N ALA A 138 -0.32 3.96 -17.13
CA ALA A 138 -0.88 3.72 -18.45
C ALA A 138 -2.40 3.98 -18.43
N GLY A 139 -2.91 4.69 -19.44
CA GLY A 139 -4.34 4.90 -19.63
C GLY A 139 -5.09 3.61 -19.99
N GLN A 140 -4.38 2.61 -20.54
CA GLN A 140 -4.90 1.28 -20.84
C GLN A 140 -4.12 0.21 -20.07
N ASP A 141 -3.09 -0.39 -20.67
CA ASP A 141 -2.40 -1.55 -20.09
C ASP A 141 -0.92 -1.27 -19.80
N ILE A 142 -0.37 -1.96 -18.81
CA ILE A 142 1.07 -2.14 -18.64
C ILE A 142 1.39 -3.59 -19.01
N VAL A 143 2.22 -3.80 -20.03
CA VAL A 143 2.47 -5.13 -20.59
C VAL A 143 3.95 -5.45 -20.55
N ASN A 144 4.34 -6.54 -19.89
CA ASN A 144 5.71 -7.06 -19.83
C ASN A 144 6.80 -6.08 -19.35
N LEU A 145 6.43 -5.00 -18.66
CA LEU A 145 7.40 -4.01 -18.18
C LEU A 145 8.27 -4.61 -17.07
N SER A 146 9.55 -4.81 -17.34
CA SER A 146 10.53 -5.24 -16.34
C SER A 146 11.21 -4.04 -15.69
N ALA A 147 11.27 -3.99 -14.37
CA ALA A 147 11.70 -2.79 -13.65
C ALA A 147 12.57 -3.12 -12.43
N SER A 148 13.59 -2.29 -12.21
CA SER A 148 14.45 -2.31 -11.03
C SER A 148 14.55 -0.91 -10.44
N ILE A 149 13.91 -0.68 -9.29
CA ILE A 149 13.65 0.67 -8.76
C ILE A 149 14.05 0.72 -7.28
N GLN A 150 14.67 1.82 -6.83
CA GLN A 150 14.95 2.03 -5.40
C GLN A 150 13.93 2.98 -4.78
N ASN A 151 13.43 2.63 -3.60
CA ASN A 151 12.82 3.56 -2.67
C ASN A 151 13.88 3.98 -1.65
N LEU A 152 14.11 5.28 -1.51
CA LEU A 152 15.19 5.82 -0.70
C LEU A 152 14.78 5.99 0.76
N THR A 153 13.49 6.21 1.00
CA THR A 153 12.93 6.44 2.34
C THR A 153 11.71 5.56 2.60
N ALA A 154 11.34 5.38 3.88
CA ALA A 154 10.11 4.68 4.24
C ALA A 154 8.82 5.40 3.81
N THR A 155 8.94 6.64 3.34
CA THR A 155 7.85 7.47 2.83
C THR A 155 7.73 7.41 1.31
N ASP A 156 8.66 6.73 0.63
CA ASP A 156 8.63 6.61 -0.82
C ASP A 156 7.54 5.64 -1.26
N THR A 157 6.87 6.00 -2.36
CA THR A 157 5.90 5.15 -3.03
C THR A 157 6.31 4.98 -4.49
N THR A 158 6.55 3.74 -4.89
CA THR A 158 6.66 3.36 -6.30
C THR A 158 5.32 2.77 -6.76
N SER A 159 4.77 3.27 -7.86
CA SER A 159 3.43 2.87 -8.33
C SER A 159 3.40 2.46 -9.79
N PHE A 160 2.67 1.38 -10.09
CA PHE A 160 2.34 0.88 -11.42
C PHE A 160 0.82 0.90 -11.56
N ILE A 161 0.28 1.82 -12.35
CA ILE A 161 -1.16 2.04 -12.48
C ILE A 161 -1.59 1.87 -13.94
N ALA A 162 -2.47 0.90 -14.19
CA ALA A 162 -3.08 0.67 -15.50
C ALA A 162 -4.58 0.94 -15.45
N GLY A 163 -5.10 1.69 -16.43
CA GLY A 163 -6.54 1.93 -16.58
C GLY A 163 -7.36 0.65 -16.83
N ARG A 164 -6.71 -0.42 -17.29
CA ARG A 164 -7.30 -1.74 -17.57
C ARG A 164 -6.46 -2.86 -16.96
N ASP A 165 -5.37 -3.29 -17.59
CA ASP A 165 -4.68 -4.52 -17.18
C ASP A 165 -3.18 -4.32 -16.94
N ILE A 166 -2.62 -5.08 -16.01
CA ILE A 166 -1.18 -5.29 -15.87
C ILE A 166 -0.92 -6.76 -16.20
N LEU A 167 -0.12 -7.01 -17.25
CA LEU A 167 0.01 -8.32 -17.86
C LEU A 167 1.47 -8.69 -18.11
N TYR A 168 1.87 -9.86 -17.60
CA TYR A 168 3.12 -10.53 -17.96
C TYR A 168 2.81 -11.80 -18.75
N THR A 169 3.20 -11.82 -20.02
CA THR A 169 2.97 -12.95 -20.93
C THR A 169 4.21 -13.83 -21.03
N PRO A 170 4.07 -15.12 -21.39
CA PRO A 170 5.22 -15.99 -21.66
C PRO A 170 6.13 -15.43 -22.77
N TYR A 171 7.44 -15.74 -22.67
CA TYR A 171 8.42 -15.41 -23.70
C TYR A 171 8.10 -16.13 -25.02
N PRO A 172 8.04 -15.43 -26.18
CA PRO A 172 7.77 -16.08 -27.46
C PRO A 172 8.82 -17.16 -27.81
N GLY A 173 8.40 -18.43 -27.89
CA GLY A 173 9.25 -19.53 -28.33
C GLY A 173 10.13 -20.17 -27.25
N SER A 174 9.99 -19.76 -25.98
CA SER A 174 10.56 -20.49 -24.84
C SER A 174 9.49 -20.77 -23.79
N PRO A 175 9.28 -22.03 -23.37
CA PRO A 175 8.40 -22.37 -22.27
C PRO A 175 9.01 -22.05 -20.88
N SER A 176 10.24 -21.54 -20.82
CA SER A 176 10.88 -21.11 -19.57
C SER A 176 10.27 -19.78 -19.09
N SER A 177 10.09 -19.64 -17.78
CA SER A 177 9.72 -18.37 -17.13
C SER A 177 10.63 -17.24 -17.63
N PRO A 178 10.07 -16.15 -18.21
CA PRO A 178 10.88 -14.97 -18.46
C PRO A 178 11.32 -14.41 -17.10
N THR A 179 12.61 -14.13 -16.92
CA THR A 179 13.19 -13.46 -15.73
C THR A 179 12.84 -11.96 -15.67
N ILE A 180 11.67 -11.60 -16.19
CA ILE A 180 11.11 -10.24 -16.12
C ILE A 180 10.24 -10.14 -14.86
N GLY A 181 10.14 -8.94 -14.32
CA GLY A 181 9.35 -8.67 -13.12
C GLY A 181 9.60 -7.28 -12.59
N VAL A 182 9.13 -7.02 -11.38
CA VAL A 182 9.37 -5.75 -10.68
C VAL A 182 10.20 -6.03 -9.45
N THR A 183 11.43 -5.51 -9.41
CA THR A 183 12.27 -5.53 -8.22
C THR A 183 12.34 -4.14 -7.60
N ILE A 184 12.02 -4.07 -6.31
CA ILE A 184 12.09 -2.84 -5.53
C ILE A 184 13.13 -3.00 -4.42
N TYR A 185 14.03 -2.02 -4.32
CA TYR A 185 15.00 -1.92 -3.24
C TYR A 185 14.57 -0.86 -2.22
N GLY A 186 15.04 -0.99 -0.99
CA GLY A 186 14.74 -0.09 0.12
C GLY A 186 13.32 -0.22 0.69
N PRO A 187 12.99 0.58 1.73
CA PRO A 187 11.71 0.54 2.43
C PRO A 187 10.59 1.26 1.65
N GLY A 188 9.43 1.51 2.29
CA GLY A 188 8.34 2.28 1.69
C GLY A 188 7.23 1.39 1.12
N GLN A 189 6.60 1.80 0.03
CA GLN A 189 5.48 1.09 -0.59
C GLN A 189 5.69 0.85 -2.09
N VAL A 190 5.19 -0.29 -2.54
CA VAL A 190 4.96 -0.63 -3.95
C VAL A 190 3.47 -0.80 -4.15
N LEU A 191 2.87 0.00 -5.02
CA LEU A 191 1.47 -0.10 -5.40
C LEU A 191 1.35 -0.58 -6.84
N MET A 192 0.72 -1.73 -7.06
CA MET A 192 0.36 -2.23 -8.38
C MET A 192 -1.17 -2.23 -8.52
N GLN A 193 -1.71 -1.40 -9.40
CA GLN A 193 -3.14 -1.18 -9.55
C GLN A 193 -3.59 -1.35 -11.00
N ALA A 194 -4.61 -2.17 -11.22
CA ALA A 194 -5.24 -2.35 -12.52
C ALA A 194 -6.76 -2.16 -12.45
N GLY A 195 -7.32 -1.46 -13.44
CA GLY A 195 -8.77 -1.27 -13.54
C GLY A 195 -9.56 -2.58 -13.69
N ARG A 196 -8.93 -3.63 -14.22
CA ARG A 196 -9.47 -4.97 -14.43
C ARG A 196 -8.52 -6.02 -13.84
N ASN A 197 -7.50 -6.47 -14.56
CA ASN A 197 -6.72 -7.64 -14.13
C ASN A 197 -5.27 -7.29 -13.82
N VAL A 198 -4.72 -7.95 -12.82
CA VAL A 198 -3.28 -8.10 -12.63
C VAL A 198 -2.95 -9.57 -12.88
N ASP A 199 -2.24 -9.86 -13.95
CA ASP A 199 -1.78 -11.20 -14.30
C ASP A 199 -0.26 -11.20 -14.41
N LEU A 200 0.40 -11.73 -13.38
CA LEU A 200 1.86 -11.83 -13.34
C LEU A 200 2.38 -13.07 -14.09
N GLY A 201 1.48 -13.91 -14.62
CA GLY A 201 1.86 -15.00 -15.52
C GLY A 201 2.97 -15.89 -14.96
N GLN A 202 4.04 -16.06 -15.75
CA GLN A 202 5.27 -16.79 -15.42
C GLN A 202 6.46 -15.87 -15.06
N SER A 203 6.19 -14.62 -14.71
CA SER A 203 7.24 -13.65 -14.31
C SER A 203 7.85 -13.98 -12.95
N GLU A 204 8.91 -13.27 -12.57
CA GLU A 204 9.44 -13.22 -11.19
C GLU A 204 8.54 -12.37 -10.25
N GLY A 205 7.37 -11.96 -10.73
CA GLY A 205 6.38 -11.22 -9.97
C GLY A 205 6.86 -9.87 -9.46
N ILE A 206 6.59 -9.61 -8.19
CA ILE A 206 6.99 -8.40 -7.46
C ILE A 206 7.91 -8.81 -6.32
N LEU A 207 9.18 -8.45 -6.41
CA LEU A 207 10.21 -8.73 -5.42
C LEU A 207 10.59 -7.44 -4.68
N THR A 208 10.71 -7.54 -3.35
CA THR A 208 11.28 -6.48 -2.51
C THR A 208 12.56 -6.96 -1.82
N ASP A 209 13.71 -6.46 -2.26
CA ASP A 209 15.02 -6.87 -1.75
C ASP A 209 15.56 -5.96 -0.64
N GLY A 210 14.85 -4.88 -0.31
CA GLY A 210 15.27 -3.94 0.73
C GLY A 210 16.70 -3.44 0.47
N ASN A 211 17.57 -3.52 1.47
CA ASN A 211 18.98 -3.12 1.37
C ASN A 211 19.95 -4.29 1.17
N LEU A 212 19.46 -5.47 0.74
CA LEU A 212 20.31 -6.66 0.56
C LEU A 212 21.32 -6.51 -0.59
N VAL A 213 20.97 -5.71 -1.59
CA VAL A 213 21.80 -5.43 -2.76
C VAL A 213 22.51 -4.09 -2.63
N ASN A 214 21.76 -3.05 -2.25
CA ASN A 214 22.31 -1.73 -1.93
C ASN A 214 22.32 -1.51 -0.41
N PRO A 215 23.45 -1.74 0.30
CA PRO A 215 23.52 -1.61 1.75
C PRO A 215 23.41 -0.17 2.25
N TYR A 216 23.46 0.83 1.37
CA TYR A 216 23.30 2.24 1.72
C TYR A 216 21.84 2.67 1.85
N LEU A 217 20.90 1.81 1.45
CA LEU A 217 19.48 2.02 1.72
C LEU A 217 19.16 1.70 3.18
N PRO A 218 18.14 2.37 3.78
CA PRO A 218 17.65 1.98 5.08
C PRO A 218 17.27 0.49 5.12
N ALA A 219 17.46 -0.13 6.28
CA ALA A 219 17.12 -1.54 6.46
C ALA A 219 15.60 -1.76 6.28
N GLY A 220 15.26 -2.87 5.62
CA GLY A 220 13.87 -3.27 5.36
C GLY A 220 13.46 -3.15 3.90
N GLY A 221 12.53 -4.02 3.50
CA GLY A 221 11.89 -3.98 2.18
C GLY A 221 10.65 -3.10 2.17
N ALA A 222 10.15 -2.84 0.96
CA ALA A 222 8.90 -2.13 0.75
C ALA A 222 7.69 -3.05 1.00
N SER A 223 6.59 -2.47 1.47
CA SER A 223 5.30 -3.16 1.52
C SER A 223 4.71 -3.27 0.12
N ILE A 224 4.16 -4.44 -0.24
CA ILE A 224 3.54 -4.67 -1.55
C ILE A 224 2.02 -4.58 -1.42
N THR A 225 1.39 -3.74 -2.25
CA THR A 225 -0.07 -3.64 -2.38
C THR A 225 -0.45 -3.90 -3.83
N VAL A 226 -1.33 -4.88 -4.05
CA VAL A 226 -1.85 -5.21 -5.39
C VAL A 226 -3.36 -5.07 -5.39
N LEU A 227 -3.87 -4.25 -6.31
CA LEU A 227 -5.30 -3.97 -6.48
C LEU A 227 -5.70 -4.31 -7.92
N ALA A 228 -6.62 -5.24 -8.08
CA ALA A 228 -7.23 -5.59 -9.36
C ALA A 228 -8.73 -5.28 -9.31
N GLY A 229 -9.31 -4.88 -10.44
CA GLY A 229 -10.72 -4.59 -10.53
C GLY A 229 -11.10 -3.32 -9.78
N VAL A 230 -10.29 -2.26 -9.86
CA VAL A 230 -10.64 -0.96 -9.25
C VAL A 230 -11.36 -0.02 -10.22
N GLY A 231 -11.54 -0.44 -11.49
CA GLY A 231 -12.04 0.41 -12.56
C GLY A 231 -11.02 1.45 -13.04
N SER A 232 -11.31 2.13 -14.15
CA SER A 232 -10.41 3.15 -14.72
C SER A 232 -10.29 4.41 -13.85
N GLY A 233 -11.21 4.61 -12.90
CA GLY A 233 -11.17 5.71 -11.93
C GLY A 233 -10.25 5.46 -10.73
N GLY A 234 -9.77 4.23 -10.53
CA GLY A 234 -9.02 3.85 -9.34
C GLY A 234 -9.87 3.87 -8.07
N MET A 235 -9.20 3.96 -6.91
CA MET A 235 -9.89 4.08 -5.62
C MET A 235 -10.44 5.48 -5.38
N ASP A 236 -11.63 5.55 -4.76
CA ASP A 236 -12.25 6.80 -4.34
C ASP A 236 -11.82 7.15 -2.91
N ALA A 237 -10.61 7.70 -2.80
CA ALA A 237 -9.98 7.96 -1.51
C ALA A 237 -10.73 9.01 -0.68
N GLN A 238 -11.39 10.00 -1.28
CA GLN A 238 -11.96 11.13 -0.53
C GLN A 238 -13.19 10.75 0.31
N PRO A 239 -14.19 10.01 -0.21
CA PRO A 239 -15.26 9.44 0.62
C PRO A 239 -14.72 8.53 1.72
N PHE A 240 -13.66 7.76 1.43
CA PHE A 240 -13.03 6.89 2.42
C PHE A 240 -12.36 7.69 3.53
N ILE A 241 -11.58 8.72 3.18
CA ILE A 241 -10.96 9.65 4.12
C ILE A 241 -12.03 10.31 4.98
N GLY A 242 -13.08 10.85 4.36
CA GLY A 242 -14.19 11.49 5.06
C GLY A 242 -15.02 10.55 5.94
N LYS A 243 -14.86 9.22 5.82
CA LYS A 243 -15.62 8.25 6.62
C LYS A 243 -14.79 7.50 7.65
N TYR A 244 -13.52 7.21 7.37
CA TYR A 244 -12.67 6.36 8.21
C TYR A 244 -11.46 7.08 8.80
N ILE A 245 -11.11 8.27 8.29
CA ILE A 245 -9.90 9.01 8.70
C ILE A 245 -10.26 10.36 9.34
N ASP A 246 -11.27 11.05 8.83
CA ASP A 246 -11.70 12.36 9.33
C ASP A 246 -12.19 12.27 10.79
N PRO A 247 -11.52 12.94 11.74
CA PRO A 247 -11.92 12.97 13.14
C PRO A 247 -13.29 13.63 13.39
N ALA A 248 -13.88 14.31 12.41
CA ALA A 248 -15.24 14.86 12.47
C ALA A 248 -16.31 13.92 11.88
N SER A 249 -15.92 12.84 11.19
CA SER A 249 -16.83 11.83 10.65
C SER A 249 -17.36 10.91 11.75
N GLY A 250 -18.51 10.25 11.57
CA GLY A 250 -19.08 9.36 12.60
C GLY A 250 -18.14 8.24 13.08
N ASN A 251 -17.18 7.80 12.25
CA ASN A 251 -16.13 6.84 12.64
C ASN A 251 -14.77 7.51 12.93
N GLY A 252 -14.67 8.83 12.95
CA GLY A 252 -13.53 9.56 13.51
C GLY A 252 -13.88 10.51 14.66
N LYS A 253 -15.18 10.69 14.99
CA LYS A 253 -15.78 11.54 16.02
C LYS A 253 -15.46 11.14 17.47
N TYR A 254 -14.23 10.75 17.73
CA TYR A 254 -13.80 10.20 19.01
C TYR A 254 -13.45 11.24 20.06
N THR A 255 -13.74 12.54 19.86
CA THR A 255 -13.31 13.58 20.80
C THR A 255 -14.41 14.43 21.43
N GLN A 256 -15.70 14.20 21.19
CA GLN A 256 -16.72 15.04 21.88
C GLN A 256 -17.97 14.40 22.47
N ASP A 257 -18.14 13.08 22.49
CA ASP A 257 -18.99 12.49 23.54
C ASP A 257 -18.77 10.98 23.63
N LEU A 258 -17.85 10.56 24.51
CA LEU A 258 -17.67 9.15 24.86
C LEU A 258 -19.02 8.53 25.32
N SER A 259 -19.88 9.36 25.94
CA SER A 259 -21.22 8.98 26.38
C SER A 259 -22.20 8.72 25.22
N SER A 260 -22.20 9.55 24.17
CA SER A 260 -23.03 9.35 22.96
C SER A 260 -22.49 8.25 22.05
N TYR A 261 -21.18 7.99 22.06
CA TYR A 261 -20.56 6.86 21.36
C TYR A 261 -20.95 5.53 22.01
N ILE A 262 -20.87 5.45 23.34
CA ILE A 262 -21.33 4.31 24.13
C ILE A 262 -22.83 4.10 23.95
N SER A 263 -23.63 5.16 23.95
CA SER A 263 -25.05 5.00 23.70
C SER A 263 -25.27 4.48 22.27
N ASN A 264 -24.67 5.05 21.22
CA ASN A 264 -24.98 4.65 19.83
C ASN A 264 -24.34 3.34 19.36
N ASN A 265 -23.22 2.91 19.96
CA ASN A 265 -22.50 1.68 19.55
C ASN A 265 -22.79 0.49 20.45
N VAL A 266 -23.55 0.69 21.52
CA VAL A 266 -23.89 -0.37 22.48
C VAL A 266 -25.41 -0.48 22.67
N ASP A 267 -26.17 0.55 22.28
CA ASP A 267 -27.64 0.51 22.30
C ASP A 267 -28.19 -0.50 21.29
N PRO A 268 -28.85 -1.58 21.74
CA PRO A 268 -29.42 -2.60 20.89
C PRO A 268 -30.55 -2.10 19.97
N SER A 269 -31.04 -0.88 20.16
CA SER A 269 -32.01 -0.22 19.29
C SER A 269 -31.38 0.25 17.96
N THR A 270 -30.06 0.47 17.93
CA THR A 270 -29.30 0.94 16.77
C THR A 270 -28.68 -0.20 15.97
N SER A 271 -28.35 0.03 14.68
CA SER A 271 -27.63 -0.97 13.87
C SER A 271 -26.22 -1.24 14.38
N ALA A 272 -25.49 -0.18 14.78
CA ALA A 272 -24.13 -0.30 15.30
C ALA A 272 -24.08 -1.04 16.66
N GLY A 273 -25.06 -0.79 17.54
CA GLY A 273 -25.21 -1.55 18.78
C GLY A 273 -25.49 -3.03 18.52
N LYS A 274 -26.34 -3.37 17.54
CA LYS A 274 -26.58 -4.77 17.14
C LYS A 274 -25.31 -5.49 16.68
N ASP A 275 -24.44 -4.79 15.96
CA ASP A 275 -23.18 -5.36 15.44
C ASP A 275 -22.10 -5.51 16.52
N ASN A 276 -22.05 -4.60 17.50
CA ASN A 276 -21.05 -4.60 18.56
C ASN A 276 -21.47 -5.38 19.83
N LEU A 277 -22.75 -5.74 19.93
CA LEU A 277 -23.33 -6.51 21.04
C LEU A 277 -22.58 -7.81 21.39
N PRO A 278 -22.16 -8.65 20.42
CA PRO A 278 -21.38 -9.84 20.73
C PRO A 278 -20.02 -9.53 21.38
N TYR A 279 -19.39 -8.42 20.98
CA TYR A 279 -18.14 -7.94 21.57
C TYR A 279 -18.34 -7.43 22.98
N LEU A 280 -19.41 -6.66 23.20
CA LEU A 280 -19.79 -6.19 24.52
C LEU A 280 -20.03 -7.37 25.48
N VAL A 281 -20.80 -8.37 25.03
CA VAL A 281 -21.11 -9.56 25.83
C VAL A 281 -19.85 -10.35 26.18
N SER A 282 -18.94 -10.54 25.23
CA SER A 282 -17.67 -11.23 25.49
C SER A 282 -16.78 -10.42 26.42
N TYR A 283 -16.64 -9.11 26.20
CA TYR A 283 -15.85 -8.23 27.05
C TYR A 283 -16.35 -8.19 28.50
N LEU A 284 -17.66 -8.15 28.70
CA LEU A 284 -18.25 -8.00 30.03
C LEU A 284 -18.38 -9.30 30.80
N PHE A 285 -18.50 -10.45 30.11
CA PHE A 285 -18.98 -11.67 30.74
C PHE A 285 -18.18 -12.94 30.38
N ASP A 286 -17.22 -12.88 29.45
CA ASP A 286 -16.38 -14.03 29.14
C ASP A 286 -15.25 -14.19 30.18
N PRO A 287 -15.30 -15.25 31.02
CA PRO A 287 -14.32 -15.45 32.08
C PRO A 287 -12.92 -15.83 31.58
N SER A 288 -12.74 -16.06 30.27
CA SER A 288 -11.44 -16.38 29.66
C SER A 288 -10.61 -15.16 29.28
N THR A 289 -11.18 -13.95 29.34
CA THR A 289 -10.49 -12.71 28.95
C THR A 289 -9.75 -12.08 30.14
N THR A 290 -8.49 -11.67 29.93
CA THR A 290 -7.55 -11.18 30.96
C THR A 290 -7.75 -9.70 31.35
N THR A 291 -8.73 -9.01 30.76
CA THR A 291 -9.10 -7.65 31.16
C THR A 291 -10.18 -7.75 32.24
N GLY A 292 -9.73 -7.66 33.50
CA GLY A 292 -10.52 -8.04 34.66
C GLY A 292 -11.84 -7.27 34.88
N GLN A 293 -12.66 -7.92 35.71
CA GLN A 293 -13.90 -7.46 36.36
C GLN A 293 -15.19 -7.64 35.56
N ALA A 294 -15.41 -8.82 34.99
CA ALA A 294 -16.78 -9.32 34.82
C ALA A 294 -17.38 -9.53 36.21
N ASP A 295 -18.36 -8.73 36.60
CA ASP A 295 -19.12 -8.94 37.83
C ASP A 295 -19.97 -10.21 37.68
N SER A 296 -19.32 -11.37 37.90
CA SER A 296 -19.92 -12.69 37.83
C SER A 296 -21.16 -12.82 38.73
N SER A 297 -21.28 -11.96 39.74
CA SER A 297 -22.45 -11.88 40.61
C SER A 297 -23.68 -11.28 39.90
N ALA A 298 -23.50 -10.27 39.04
CA ALA A 298 -24.57 -9.67 38.25
C ALA A 298 -25.09 -10.62 37.17
N LEU A 299 -24.18 -11.33 36.49
CA LEU A 299 -24.55 -12.37 35.52
C LEU A 299 -25.27 -13.53 36.21
N ALA A 300 -24.79 -13.97 37.38
CA ALA A 300 -25.44 -15.01 38.17
C ALA A 300 -26.85 -14.60 38.61
N ALA A 301 -27.01 -13.38 39.14
CA ALA A 301 -28.32 -12.86 39.56
C ALA A 301 -29.30 -12.78 38.38
N PHE A 302 -28.86 -12.29 37.22
CA PHE A 302 -29.67 -12.24 36.01
C PHE A 302 -30.05 -13.63 35.50
N ALA A 303 -29.09 -14.55 35.44
CA ALA A 303 -29.34 -15.92 35.00
C ALA A 303 -30.35 -16.63 35.93
N GLN A 304 -30.23 -16.45 37.25
CA GLN A 304 -31.16 -17.01 38.24
C GLN A 304 -32.57 -16.44 38.09
N GLN A 305 -32.71 -15.12 37.83
CA GLN A 305 -34.01 -14.50 37.54
C GLN A 305 -34.66 -15.03 36.26
N ASN A 306 -33.85 -15.54 35.31
CA ASN A 306 -34.34 -16.14 34.07
C ASN A 306 -34.48 -17.67 34.16
N GLY A 307 -34.26 -18.27 35.33
CA GLY A 307 -34.50 -19.70 35.59
C GLY A 307 -33.25 -20.58 35.67
N ALA A 308 -32.05 -20.00 35.77
CA ALA A 308 -30.83 -20.76 36.05
C ALA A 308 -30.75 -21.21 37.51
N SER A 309 -30.08 -22.34 37.75
CA SER A 309 -29.80 -22.86 39.09
C SER A 309 -28.90 -21.93 39.91
N ALA A 310 -29.06 -21.91 41.23
CA ALA A 310 -28.36 -20.99 42.14
C ALA A 310 -26.88 -21.31 42.43
N ASN A 311 -26.36 -22.46 41.96
CA ASN A 311 -25.02 -22.96 42.26
C ASN A 311 -24.22 -23.32 41.00
N LEU A 312 -24.18 -22.41 40.02
CA LEU A 312 -23.34 -22.57 38.82
C LEU A 312 -22.03 -21.79 38.96
N THR A 313 -20.99 -22.21 38.26
CA THR A 313 -19.76 -21.44 38.08
C THR A 313 -20.00 -20.26 37.13
N ALA A 314 -19.10 -19.26 37.14
CA ALA A 314 -19.21 -18.11 36.23
C ALA A 314 -19.24 -18.53 34.74
N ALA A 315 -18.47 -19.54 34.36
CA ALA A 315 -18.45 -20.09 33.00
C ALA A 315 -19.77 -20.81 32.64
N GLU A 316 -20.39 -21.49 33.60
CA GLU A 316 -21.70 -22.14 33.42
C GLU A 316 -22.83 -21.11 33.35
N TYR A 317 -22.78 -20.04 34.14
CA TYR A 317 -23.70 -18.91 34.02
C TYR A 317 -23.57 -18.20 32.67
N PHE A 318 -22.35 -18.00 32.17
CA PHE A 318 -22.12 -17.44 30.83
C PHE A 318 -22.61 -18.38 29.72
N THR A 319 -22.43 -19.69 29.89
CA THR A 319 -22.97 -20.69 28.97
C THR A 319 -24.49 -20.65 28.94
N TYR A 320 -25.15 -20.60 30.10
CA TYR A 320 -26.60 -20.42 30.21
C TYR A 320 -27.07 -19.11 29.58
N PHE A 321 -26.38 -17.99 29.84
CA PHE A 321 -26.71 -16.69 29.28
C PHE A 321 -26.77 -16.70 27.75
N LYS A 322 -25.82 -17.38 27.09
CA LYS A 322 -25.80 -17.53 25.62
C LYS A 322 -27.00 -18.31 25.06
N THR A 323 -27.72 -19.06 25.89
CA THR A 323 -28.95 -19.78 25.49
C THR A 323 -30.22 -18.93 25.52
N LEU A 324 -30.19 -17.75 26.17
CA LEU A 324 -31.33 -16.86 26.26
C LEU A 324 -31.63 -16.18 24.91
N PRO A 325 -32.84 -15.64 24.68
CA PRO A 325 -33.12 -14.87 23.47
C PRO A 325 -32.14 -13.70 23.30
N THR A 326 -31.72 -13.42 22.06
CA THR A 326 -30.75 -12.36 21.75
C THR A 326 -31.21 -10.99 22.27
N ALA A 327 -32.51 -10.69 22.21
CA ALA A 327 -33.07 -9.46 22.77
C ALA A 327 -32.89 -9.35 24.29
N THR A 328 -33.00 -10.47 25.01
CA THR A 328 -32.81 -10.55 26.46
C THR A 328 -31.34 -10.41 26.84
N GLN A 329 -30.46 -11.09 26.11
CA GLN A 329 -29.01 -10.94 26.26
C GLN A 329 -28.60 -9.48 26.04
N SER A 330 -29.13 -8.86 24.99
CA SER A 330 -28.80 -7.50 24.58
C SER A 330 -29.25 -6.45 25.58
N SER A 331 -30.49 -6.57 26.06
CA SER A 331 -31.04 -5.62 27.04
C SER A 331 -30.26 -5.67 28.35
N PHE A 332 -29.87 -6.87 28.79
CA PHE A 332 -29.05 -7.05 29.99
C PHE A 332 -27.65 -6.46 29.81
N ALA A 333 -26.93 -6.86 28.76
CA ALA A 333 -25.56 -6.43 28.53
C ALA A 333 -25.46 -4.89 28.40
N TYR A 334 -26.43 -4.27 27.70
CA TYR A 334 -26.51 -2.81 27.59
C TYR A 334 -26.80 -2.13 28.94
N SER A 335 -27.79 -2.62 29.70
CA SER A 335 -28.11 -2.04 31.01
C SER A 335 -26.97 -2.17 32.02
N PHE A 336 -26.28 -3.31 32.01
CA PHE A 336 -25.13 -3.58 32.86
C PHE A 336 -23.92 -2.73 32.47
N PHE A 337 -23.71 -2.50 31.17
CA PHE A 337 -22.66 -1.61 30.68
C PHE A 337 -22.89 -0.16 31.11
N GLN A 338 -24.12 0.33 30.99
CA GLN A 338 -24.52 1.67 31.42
C GLN A 338 -24.36 1.88 32.94
N SER A 339 -24.43 0.82 33.74
CA SER A 339 -24.20 0.90 35.19
C SER A 339 -22.72 0.86 35.61
N GLN A 340 -21.80 0.59 34.69
CA GLN A 340 -20.37 0.55 35.01
C GLN A 340 -19.78 1.97 35.21
N PRO A 341 -18.71 2.12 36.01
CA PRO A 341 -17.99 3.39 36.11
C PRO A 341 -17.50 3.90 34.76
N THR A 342 -17.42 5.22 34.59
CA THR A 342 -16.98 5.88 33.34
C THR A 342 -15.61 5.38 32.85
N GLN A 343 -14.73 4.93 33.76
CA GLN A 343 -13.42 4.37 33.41
C GLN A 343 -13.50 2.99 32.75
N VAL A 344 -14.45 2.13 33.15
CA VAL A 344 -14.68 0.80 32.54
C VAL A 344 -15.37 0.95 31.19
N GLN A 345 -16.31 1.88 31.12
CA GLN A 345 -16.95 2.33 29.89
C GLN A 345 -15.92 2.86 28.86
N ALA A 346 -14.95 3.66 29.31
CA ALA A 346 -13.83 4.13 28.49
C ALA A 346 -12.87 3.00 28.06
N ALA A 347 -12.60 2.03 28.95
CA ALA A 347 -11.76 0.88 28.63
C ALA A 347 -12.39 -0.02 27.57
N TYR A 348 -13.72 -0.23 27.60
CA TYR A 348 -14.45 -0.93 26.54
C TYR A 348 -14.34 -0.19 25.20
N ALA A 349 -14.58 1.13 25.19
CA ALA A 349 -14.46 1.95 23.98
C ALA A 349 -13.05 1.90 23.36
N ALA A 350 -12.00 1.79 24.20
CA ALA A 350 -10.62 1.62 23.78
C ALA A 350 -10.28 0.19 23.30
N SER A 351 -11.02 -0.83 23.76
CA SER A 351 -10.84 -2.24 23.38
C SER A 351 -11.77 -2.72 22.26
N ALA A 352 -12.80 -1.93 21.92
CA ALA A 352 -13.75 -2.27 20.88
C ALA A 352 -13.03 -2.32 19.52
N PRO A 353 -13.33 -3.29 18.63
CA PRO A 353 -12.51 -3.57 17.44
C PRO A 353 -12.48 -2.45 16.38
N MET A 354 -13.25 -1.37 16.55
CA MET A 354 -13.04 -0.15 15.77
C MET A 354 -11.93 0.67 16.43
N GLN A 355 -10.68 0.19 16.26
CA GLN A 355 -9.50 0.98 16.54
C GLN A 355 -9.65 2.33 15.86
N THR A 356 -9.65 3.41 16.65
CA THR A 356 -9.58 4.76 16.14
C THR A 356 -8.32 4.83 15.27
N ASN A 357 -8.41 5.16 13.98
CA ASN A 357 -7.22 5.34 13.13
C ASN A 357 -6.37 6.56 13.54
N LEU A 358 -6.72 7.26 14.62
CA LEU A 358 -6.10 8.50 15.05
C LEU A 358 -4.66 8.32 15.56
N PRO A 359 -4.30 7.32 16.39
CA PRO A 359 -2.90 7.07 16.76
C PRO A 359 -2.04 6.66 15.56
N ASP A 360 -2.61 5.89 14.64
CA ASP A 360 -1.96 5.51 13.39
C ASP A 360 -1.77 6.73 12.48
N LEU A 361 -2.77 7.62 12.41
CA LEU A 361 -2.72 8.85 11.64
C LEU A 361 -1.70 9.83 12.22
N ILE A 362 -1.64 9.98 13.54
CA ILE A 362 -0.62 10.78 14.22
C ILE A 362 0.78 10.23 13.92
N SER A 363 0.95 8.90 14.04
CA SER A 363 2.23 8.24 13.76
C SER A 363 2.64 8.41 12.29
N PHE A 364 1.70 8.26 11.37
CA PHE A 364 1.89 8.46 9.94
C PHE A 364 2.27 9.90 9.63
N VAL A 365 1.53 10.87 10.13
CA VAL A 365 1.81 12.30 9.91
C VAL A 365 3.20 12.68 10.46
N ASN A 366 3.54 12.21 11.66
CA ASN A 366 4.82 12.52 12.29
C ASN A 366 6.01 11.82 11.61
N SER A 367 5.80 10.65 11.01
CA SER A 367 6.84 10.02 10.19
C SER A 367 7.05 10.73 8.84
N HIS A 368 6.14 11.62 8.44
CA HIS A 368 6.19 12.38 7.19
C HIS A 368 6.38 13.89 7.43
N GLY A 369 7.12 14.25 8.48
CA GLY A 369 7.52 15.64 8.79
C GLY A 369 6.48 16.47 9.52
N GLY A 370 5.33 15.87 9.88
CA GLY A 370 4.35 16.50 10.75
C GLY A 370 4.82 16.56 12.20
N ASN A 371 4.12 17.37 12.99
CA ASN A 371 4.29 17.45 14.44
C ASN A 371 2.90 17.49 15.11
N ALA A 372 2.10 16.47 14.82
CA ALA A 372 0.76 16.30 15.35
C ALA A 372 0.81 15.64 16.73
N SER A 373 0.11 16.24 17.68
CA SER A 373 -0.11 15.67 19.02
C SER A 373 -1.55 15.20 19.23
N THR A 374 -2.47 15.60 18.35
CA THR A 374 -3.89 15.20 18.39
C THR A 374 -4.35 14.69 17.02
N GLY A 375 -5.47 13.96 16.99
CA GLY A 375 -6.07 13.46 15.75
C GLY A 375 -6.54 14.58 14.82
N THR A 376 -7.02 15.70 15.38
CA THR A 376 -7.41 16.89 14.60
C THR A 376 -6.22 17.57 13.95
N ASP A 377 -5.11 17.71 14.68
CA ASP A 377 -3.88 18.28 14.13
C ASP A 377 -3.30 17.37 13.04
N ALA A 378 -3.30 16.05 13.30
CA ALA A 378 -2.85 15.05 12.35
C ALA A 378 -3.69 15.07 11.08
N TYR A 379 -5.02 15.10 11.20
CA TYR A 379 -5.91 15.18 10.06
C TYR A 379 -5.72 16.47 9.24
N SER A 380 -5.52 17.60 9.92
CA SER A 380 -5.26 18.88 9.25
C SER A 380 -3.97 18.83 8.42
N TYR A 381 -2.91 18.22 8.95
CA TYR A 381 -1.67 18.00 8.19
C TYR A 381 -1.88 17.00 7.04
N PHE A 382 -2.57 15.90 7.33
CA PHE A 382 -2.87 14.84 6.38
C PHE A 382 -3.61 15.34 5.14
N GLN A 383 -4.60 16.23 5.32
CA GLN A 383 -5.33 16.86 4.21
C GLN A 383 -4.42 17.68 3.28
N GLY A 384 -3.30 18.20 3.79
CA GLY A 384 -2.29 18.91 3.00
C GLY A 384 -1.25 18.00 2.32
N MET A 385 -1.22 16.71 2.62
CA MET A 385 -0.26 15.78 2.02
C MET A 385 -0.58 15.48 0.54
N PRO A 386 0.44 15.17 -0.28
CA PRO A 386 0.23 14.66 -1.64
C PRO A 386 -0.72 13.47 -1.66
N ALA A 387 -1.55 13.38 -2.71
CA ALA A 387 -2.54 12.31 -2.86
C ALA A 387 -1.91 10.90 -2.74
N SER A 388 -0.67 10.69 -3.22
CA SER A 388 0.02 9.39 -3.07
C SER A 388 0.25 9.00 -1.61
N LEU A 389 0.61 9.96 -0.75
CA LEU A 389 0.80 9.69 0.69
C LEU A 389 -0.54 9.55 1.40
N GLN A 390 -1.56 10.32 1.00
CA GLN A 390 -2.91 10.10 1.51
C GLN A 390 -3.40 8.69 1.18
N ASN A 391 -3.18 8.26 -0.05
CA ASN A 391 -3.52 6.94 -0.57
C ASN A 391 -2.80 5.82 0.18
N GLN A 392 -1.51 5.98 0.50
CA GLN A 392 -0.77 5.03 1.33
C GLN A 392 -1.44 4.80 2.70
N PHE A 393 -1.86 5.88 3.37
CA PHE A 393 -2.55 5.76 4.65
C PHE A 393 -3.97 5.21 4.50
N VAL A 394 -4.68 5.59 3.43
CA VAL A 394 -5.99 5.02 3.07
C VAL A 394 -5.90 3.50 2.91
N ASP A 395 -4.90 3.00 2.19
CA ASP A 395 -4.66 1.57 2.03
C ASP A 395 -4.39 0.89 3.38
N GLN A 396 -3.55 1.49 4.23
CA GLN A 396 -3.27 0.97 5.57
C GLN A 396 -4.56 0.82 6.39
N VAL A 397 -5.38 1.87 6.43
CA VAL A 397 -6.67 1.85 7.13
C VAL A 397 -7.62 0.84 6.51
N PHE A 398 -7.71 0.79 5.19
CA PHE A 398 -8.57 -0.14 4.46
C PHE A 398 -8.23 -1.60 4.77
N PHE A 399 -6.96 -1.99 4.67
CA PHE A 399 -6.54 -3.36 4.98
C PHE A 399 -6.67 -3.68 6.47
N ASN A 400 -6.52 -2.70 7.35
CA ASN A 400 -6.82 -2.88 8.77
C ASN A 400 -8.31 -3.18 8.99
N VAL A 401 -9.22 -2.44 8.35
CA VAL A 401 -10.67 -2.72 8.42
C VAL A 401 -11.01 -4.09 7.84
N LEU A 402 -10.41 -4.47 6.70
CA LEU A 402 -10.60 -5.80 6.10
C LEU A 402 -10.11 -6.93 7.00
N ARG A 403 -8.91 -6.78 7.60
CA ARG A 403 -8.34 -7.79 8.49
C ARG A 403 -9.19 -7.97 9.74
N THR A 404 -9.61 -6.87 10.35
CA THR A 404 -10.46 -6.89 11.54
C THR A 404 -11.81 -7.51 11.23
N SER A 405 -12.51 -7.00 10.20
CA SER A 405 -13.81 -7.54 9.78
C SER A 405 -13.75 -9.00 9.32
N GLY A 406 -12.66 -9.44 8.69
CA GLY A 406 -12.44 -10.84 8.32
C GLY A 406 -12.30 -11.76 9.54
N ARG A 407 -11.55 -11.34 10.57
CA ARG A 407 -11.43 -12.07 11.85
C ARG A 407 -12.75 -12.10 12.62
N SER A 408 -13.49 -10.99 12.61
CA SER A 408 -14.84 -10.90 13.16
C SER A 408 -15.80 -11.86 12.45
N GLY A 409 -15.80 -11.81 11.11
CA GLY A 409 -16.71 -12.61 10.29
C GLY A 409 -16.40 -14.10 10.33
N SER A 410 -15.14 -14.51 10.50
CA SER A 410 -14.80 -15.94 10.63
C SER A 410 -15.39 -16.60 11.87
N THR A 411 -15.71 -15.82 12.91
CA THR A 411 -16.31 -16.30 14.16
C THR A 411 -17.80 -16.02 14.27
N SER A 412 -18.28 -14.90 13.71
CA SER A 412 -19.67 -14.43 13.84
C SER A 412 -20.52 -14.52 12.57
N GLY A 413 -19.89 -14.70 11.40
CA GLY A 413 -20.54 -14.58 10.08
C GLY A 413 -20.84 -13.15 9.64
N ILE A 414 -20.47 -12.13 10.44
CA ILE A 414 -20.74 -10.72 10.16
C ILE A 414 -19.52 -10.06 9.50
N TYR A 415 -19.67 -9.65 8.24
CA TYR A 415 -18.63 -9.00 7.44
C TYR A 415 -18.95 -7.53 7.09
N GLY A 416 -20.00 -6.96 7.70
CA GLY A 416 -20.59 -5.68 7.33
C GLY A 416 -19.60 -4.53 7.21
N ALA A 417 -18.71 -4.36 8.20
CA ALA A 417 -17.68 -3.32 8.18
C ALA A 417 -16.68 -3.46 7.01
N GLY A 418 -16.34 -4.69 6.63
CA GLY A 418 -15.47 -4.96 5.48
C GLY A 418 -16.15 -4.65 4.16
N TYR A 419 -17.40 -5.06 4.00
CA TYR A 419 -18.19 -4.71 2.81
C TYR A 419 -18.44 -3.20 2.70
N ASP A 420 -18.68 -2.54 3.83
CA ASP A 420 -18.87 -1.09 3.89
C ASP A 420 -17.58 -0.35 3.47
N ALA A 421 -16.42 -0.80 3.96
CA ALA A 421 -15.12 -0.25 3.57
C ALA A 421 -14.83 -0.45 2.07
N ILE A 422 -15.10 -1.66 1.55
CA ILE A 422 -14.97 -1.96 0.11
C ILE A 422 -15.88 -1.04 -0.70
N SER A 423 -17.15 -0.93 -0.32
CA SER A 423 -18.12 -0.11 -1.06
C SER A 423 -17.81 1.39 -0.98
N THR A 424 -17.14 1.84 0.09
CA THR A 424 -16.73 3.24 0.25
C THR A 424 -15.51 3.56 -0.61
N LEU A 425 -14.50 2.67 -0.61
CA LEU A 425 -13.26 2.89 -1.36
C LEU A 425 -13.40 2.55 -2.85
N PHE A 426 -14.26 1.57 -3.16
CA PHE A 426 -14.54 1.07 -4.51
C PHE A 426 -16.06 1.05 -4.76
N PRO A 427 -16.69 2.22 -4.98
CA PRO A 427 -18.15 2.31 -5.12
C PRO A 427 -18.70 1.66 -6.40
N GLY A 428 -17.84 1.35 -7.37
CA GLY A 428 -18.24 0.67 -8.59
C GLY A 428 -18.18 -0.86 -8.48
N LYS A 429 -19.04 -1.54 -9.25
CA LYS A 429 -18.97 -3.00 -9.45
C LYS A 429 -17.98 -3.29 -10.57
N TYR A 430 -16.71 -3.39 -10.21
CA TYR A 430 -15.65 -3.64 -11.15
C TYR A 430 -15.27 -5.12 -11.12
N GLN A 431 -15.17 -5.72 -12.31
CA GLN A 431 -14.67 -7.08 -12.44
C GLN A 431 -13.17 -7.02 -12.65
N GLY A 432 -12.46 -7.80 -11.84
CA GLY A 432 -11.03 -7.92 -11.93
C GLY A 432 -10.56 -9.22 -11.30
N ASN A 433 -9.41 -9.70 -11.76
CA ASN A 433 -8.77 -10.89 -11.24
C ASN A 433 -7.31 -10.60 -10.92
N LEU A 434 -6.81 -11.30 -9.90
CA LEU A 434 -5.39 -11.39 -9.59
C LEU A 434 -4.92 -12.81 -9.92
N SER A 435 -4.04 -12.94 -10.92
CA SER A 435 -3.46 -14.21 -11.35
C SER A 435 -1.97 -14.24 -11.06
N LEU A 436 -1.55 -15.23 -10.27
CA LEU A 436 -0.17 -15.47 -9.83
C LEU A 436 0.31 -16.91 -10.10
N TYR A 437 -0.43 -17.67 -10.92
CA TYR A 437 -0.36 -19.14 -10.95
C TYR A 437 1.05 -19.73 -11.21
N TYR A 438 1.91 -19.00 -11.91
CA TYR A 438 3.30 -19.42 -12.18
C TYR A 438 4.34 -18.35 -11.82
N SER A 439 3.93 -17.31 -11.08
CA SER A 439 4.84 -16.30 -10.60
C SER A 439 5.66 -16.88 -9.46
N GLN A 440 6.99 -16.72 -9.49
CA GLN A 440 7.90 -17.22 -8.45
C GLN A 440 8.51 -16.09 -7.65
#